data_AF-A0A7S2VAK8-F1
#
_entry.id   AF-A0A7S2VAK8-F1
#
_cell.length_a   1.000
_cell.length_b   1.000
_cell.length_c   1.000
_cell.angle_alpha   90.00
_cell.angle_beta   90.00
_cell.angle_gamma   90.00
#
_symmetry.space_group_name_H-M   'P 1'
#
loop_
_entity.id
_entity.type
_entity.pdbx_description
1 polymer ?
#
loop_
_entity_poly.entity_id
_entity_poly.type
_entity_poly.pdbx_seq_one_letter_code
_entity_poly.pdbx_strand_id
1 'polypeptide(L)'
;DNDNEQYYTFPSPQQLRRATEQELRETCGLGYRAKYILETTRLVLDEWGGESALWELRNKNDNTNSLERYHEVRDKLLELSGVGPKVADCVAMFSLDQDTYAIPVDVHVW
;
A
#
# COMPACT_ATOMS: atom_id res chain seq x y z
N ASP A 1 11.12 -29.63 19.21
CA ASP A 1 10.45 -28.47 18.58
C ASP A 1 10.23 -27.41 19.64
N ASN A 2 10.88 -26.24 19.47
CA ASN A 2 10.79 -25.13 20.42
C ASN A 2 9.57 -24.28 20.07
N ASP A 3 8.40 -24.62 20.62
CA ASP A 3 7.11 -23.92 20.48
C ASP A 3 7.05 -22.57 21.24
N ASN A 4 8.12 -21.75 21.20
CA ASN A 4 8.15 -20.47 21.92
C ASN A 4 8.29 -19.24 21.00
N GLU A 5 7.90 -19.38 19.73
CA GLU A 5 7.84 -18.25 18.80
C GLU A 5 6.51 -17.52 18.93
N GLN A 6 6.57 -16.21 19.18
CA GLN A 6 5.40 -15.33 19.19
C GLN A 6 5.19 -14.73 17.80
N TYR A 7 3.96 -14.85 17.29
CA TYR A 7 3.56 -14.30 16.00
C TYR A 7 2.67 -13.07 16.20
N TYR A 8 2.85 -12.08 15.35
CA TYR A 8 2.04 -10.86 15.32
C TYR A 8 1.45 -10.66 13.93
N THR A 9 0.21 -10.19 13.87
CA THR A 9 -0.41 -9.81 12.60
C THR A 9 0.15 -8.48 12.11
N PHE A 10 0.04 -8.22 10.80
CA PHE A 10 0.30 -6.89 10.27
C PHE A 10 -0.68 -5.87 10.88
N PRO A 11 -0.25 -4.64 11.21
CA PRO A 11 -1.12 -3.65 11.83
C PRO A 11 -2.18 -3.13 10.85
N SER A 12 -3.40 -2.90 11.34
CA SER A 12 -4.43 -2.19 10.58
C SER A 12 -4.12 -0.70 10.45
N PRO A 13 -4.66 0.01 9.45
CA PRO A 13 -4.56 1.48 9.37
C PRO A 13 -4.97 2.19 10.67
N GLN A 14 -6.02 1.74 11.37
CA GLN A 14 -6.43 2.37 12.64
C GLN A 14 -5.43 2.11 13.78
N GLN A 15 -4.72 0.98 13.77
CA GLN A 15 -3.61 0.73 14.69
C GLN A 15 -2.41 1.63 14.34
N LEU A 16 -2.06 1.74 13.05
CA LEU A 16 -0.99 2.63 12.57
C LEU A 16 -1.25 4.10 12.89
N ARG A 17 -2.52 4.56 12.89
CA ARG A 17 -2.89 5.94 13.27
C ARG A 17 -2.48 6.30 14.70
N ARG A 18 -2.31 5.31 15.59
CA ARG A 18 -1.91 5.53 16.98
C ARG A 18 -0.40 5.65 17.15
N ALA A 19 0.38 5.24 16.15
CA ALA A 19 1.82 5.34 16.20
C ALA A 19 2.27 6.79 15.95
N THR A 20 3.35 7.18 16.62
CA THR A 20 4.05 8.43 16.37
C THR A 20 5.12 8.26 15.29
N GLU A 21 5.53 9.36 14.64
CA GLU A 21 6.62 9.30 13.67
C GLU A 21 7.91 8.82 14.32
N GLN A 22 8.17 9.25 15.57
CA GLN A 22 9.36 8.86 16.31
C GLN A 22 9.40 7.34 16.56
N GLU A 23 8.29 6.74 17.01
CA GLU A 23 8.23 5.27 17.21
C GLU A 23 8.48 4.51 15.91
N LEU A 24 7.85 4.93 14.81
CA LEU A 24 8.06 4.29 13.51
C LEU A 24 9.49 4.48 13.01
N ARG A 25 10.08 5.65 13.23
CA ARG A 25 11.43 5.99 12.78
C ARG A 25 12.51 5.26 13.58
N GLU A 26 12.41 5.29 14.91
CA GLU A 26 13.45 4.86 15.84
C GLU A 26 13.22 3.43 16.33
N THR A 27 12.02 3.11 16.81
CA THR A 27 11.69 1.79 17.35
C THR A 27 11.52 0.75 16.24
N CYS A 28 10.82 1.11 15.16
CA CYS A 28 10.64 0.21 14.02
C CYS A 28 11.75 0.33 12.95
N GLY A 29 12.68 1.28 13.11
CA GLY A 29 13.82 1.43 12.20
C GLY A 29 13.47 1.86 10.77
N LEU A 30 12.29 2.46 10.55
CA LEU A 30 11.81 2.80 9.20
C LEU A 30 12.49 4.05 8.61
N GLY A 31 13.20 4.82 9.45
CA GLY A 31 13.91 6.02 9.02
C GLY A 31 12.97 7.05 8.39
N TYR A 32 13.39 7.62 7.25
CA TYR A 32 12.59 8.63 6.55
C TYR A 32 11.26 8.11 5.99
N ARG A 33 11.05 6.80 5.92
CA ARG A 33 9.77 6.21 5.43
C ARG A 33 8.66 6.27 6.47
N ALA A 34 8.99 6.51 7.74
CA ALA A 34 8.01 6.67 8.81
C ALA A 34 6.94 7.72 8.46
N LYS A 35 7.34 8.86 7.88
CA LYS A 35 6.41 9.91 7.46
C LYS A 35 5.42 9.44 6.39
N TYR A 36 5.88 8.63 5.42
CA TYR A 36 5.04 8.12 4.33
C TYR A 36 3.93 7.20 4.85
N ILE A 37 4.26 6.35 5.84
CA ILE A 37 3.28 5.46 6.46
C ILE A 37 2.21 6.26 7.18
N LEU A 38 2.58 7.30 7.94
CA LEU A 38 1.62 8.14 8.66
C LEU A 38 0.76 8.97 7.72
N GLU A 39 1.35 9.58 6.69
CA GLU A 39 0.64 10.34 5.66
C GLU A 39 -0.34 9.45 4.90
N THR A 40 0.10 8.26 4.47
CA THR A 40 -0.76 7.26 3.81
C THR A 40 -1.88 6.81 4.73
N THR A 41 -1.59 6.53 6.01
CA THR A 41 -2.59 6.09 6.98
C THR A 41 -3.68 7.15 7.17
N ARG A 42 -3.30 8.43 7.25
CA ARG A 42 -4.26 9.54 7.35
C ARG A 42 -5.08 9.68 6.08
N LEU A 43 -4.45 9.71 4.91
CA LEU A 43 -5.13 9.85 3.62
C LEU A 43 -6.16 8.73 3.42
N VAL A 44 -5.78 7.47 3.70
CA VAL A 44 -6.68 6.32 3.60
C VAL A 44 -7.86 6.45 4.57
N LEU A 45 -7.61 6.75 5.83
CA LEU A 45 -8.67 6.78 6.86
C LEU A 45 -9.59 7.99 6.76
N ASP A 46 -9.02 9.16 6.49
CA ASP A 46 -9.69 10.45 6.64
C ASP A 46 -10.27 10.96 5.31
N GLU A 47 -9.73 10.55 4.16
CA GLU A 47 -10.15 11.05 2.84
C GLU A 47 -10.69 9.95 1.91
N TRP A 48 -10.05 8.78 1.86
CA TRP A 48 -10.48 7.72 0.93
C TRP A 48 -11.68 6.92 1.43
N GLY A 49 -11.99 6.96 2.73
CA GLY A 49 -13.09 6.20 3.33
C GLY A 49 -12.66 4.93 4.08
N GLY A 50 -11.36 4.80 4.38
CA GLY A 50 -10.79 3.72 5.19
C GLY A 50 -10.44 2.46 4.40
N GLU A 51 -10.40 1.33 5.10
CA GLU A 51 -10.01 0.05 4.50
C GLU A 51 -10.93 -0.39 3.35
N SER A 52 -12.22 -0.04 3.38
CA SER A 52 -13.16 -0.39 2.31
C SER A 52 -12.73 0.20 0.96
N ALA A 53 -12.19 1.42 0.95
CA ALA A 53 -11.70 2.03 -0.29
C ALA A 53 -10.50 1.30 -0.87
N LEU A 54 -9.62 0.73 -0.04
CA LEU A 54 -8.54 -0.14 -0.51
C LEU A 54 -9.09 -1.42 -1.16
N TRP A 55 -10.17 -1.99 -0.62
CA TRP A 55 -10.86 -3.14 -1.24
C TRP A 55 -11.56 -2.79 -2.56
N GLU A 56 -12.09 -1.58 -2.68
CA GLU A 56 -12.71 -1.08 -3.92
C GLU A 56 -11.67 -0.87 -5.04
N LEU A 57 -10.40 -0.60 -4.71
CA LEU A 57 -9.30 -0.59 -5.69
C LEU A 57 -9.06 -1.96 -6.32
N ARG A 58 -9.47 -3.05 -5.66
CA ARG A 58 -9.46 -4.40 -6.25
C ARG A 58 -10.74 -4.70 -7.03
N ASN A 59 -11.89 -4.44 -6.42
CA ASN A 59 -13.18 -5.02 -6.83
C ASN A 59 -14.15 -4.05 -7.52
N LYS A 60 -13.65 -3.07 -8.30
CA LYS A 60 -14.56 -2.15 -9.00
C LYS A 60 -15.22 -2.89 -10.17
N ASN A 61 -16.50 -3.22 -9.99
CA ASN A 61 -17.35 -3.77 -11.04
C ASN A 61 -17.84 -2.62 -11.92
N ASP A 62 -17.02 -2.22 -12.88
CA ASP A 62 -17.44 -1.36 -13.98
C ASP A 62 -17.12 -2.02 -15.33
N ASN A 63 -17.65 -1.46 -16.41
CA ASN A 63 -17.43 -1.98 -17.76
C ASN A 63 -16.08 -1.50 -18.34
N THR A 64 -15.10 -1.11 -17.51
CA THR A 64 -13.78 -0.69 -18.00
C THR A 64 -12.98 -1.89 -18.47
N ASN A 65 -12.11 -1.66 -19.46
CA ASN A 65 -11.19 -2.71 -19.88
C ASN A 65 -10.01 -2.81 -18.90
N SER A 66 -9.31 -3.94 -18.91
CA SER A 66 -8.22 -4.23 -17.97
C SER A 66 -7.05 -3.24 -18.04
N LEU A 67 -6.80 -2.59 -19.18
CA LEU A 67 -5.72 -1.59 -19.31
C LEU A 67 -6.12 -0.25 -18.65
N GLU A 68 -7.34 0.21 -18.92
CA GLU A 68 -7.90 1.40 -18.26
C GLU A 68 -7.96 1.20 -16.75
N ARG A 69 -8.39 0.00 -16.31
CA ARG A 69 -8.44 -0.35 -14.89
C ARG A 69 -7.07 -0.28 -14.23
N TYR A 70 -6.03 -0.81 -14.88
CA TYR A 70 -4.66 -0.71 -14.41
C TYR A 70 -4.22 0.75 -14.23
N HIS A 71 -4.50 1.61 -15.21
CA HIS A 71 -4.17 3.03 -15.12
C HIS A 71 -4.89 3.74 -13.97
N GLU A 72 -6.20 3.50 -13.77
CA GLU A 72 -6.94 4.05 -12.63
C GLU A 72 -6.33 3.65 -11.29
N VAL A 73 -6.02 2.35 -11.13
CA VAL A 73 -5.43 1.81 -9.90
C VAL A 73 -4.06 2.42 -9.65
N ARG A 74 -3.21 2.47 -10.68
CA ARG A 74 -1.85 3.01 -10.58
C ARG A 74 -1.87 4.50 -10.24
N ASP A 75 -2.69 5.29 -10.94
CA ASP A 75 -2.79 6.72 -10.71
C ASP A 75 -3.26 7.02 -9.28
N LYS A 76 -4.23 6.22 -8.79
CA LYS A 76 -4.72 6.35 -7.41
C LYS A 76 -3.64 6.02 -6.38
N LEU A 77 -2.84 4.98 -6.61
CA LEU A 77 -1.72 4.62 -5.72
C LEU A 77 -0.59 5.67 -5.73
N LEU A 78 -0.37 6.35 -6.85
CA LEU A 78 0.63 7.41 -6.98
C LEU A 78 0.28 8.70 -6.21
N GLU A 79 -0.96 8.86 -5.74
CA GLU A 79 -1.33 9.93 -4.81
C GLU A 79 -0.69 9.74 -3.42
N LEU A 80 -0.28 8.50 -3.07
CA LEU A 80 0.31 8.19 -1.78
C LEU A 80 1.75 8.70 -1.70
N SER A 81 2.04 9.48 -0.65
CA SER A 81 3.39 10.01 -0.41
C SER A 81 4.41 8.87 -0.27
N GLY A 82 5.51 8.95 -1.03
CA GLY A 82 6.55 7.92 -1.05
C GLY A 82 6.27 6.72 -1.95
N VAL A 83 5.11 6.67 -2.62
CA VAL A 83 4.79 5.66 -3.64
C VAL A 83 5.14 6.20 -5.02
N GLY A 84 6.17 5.60 -5.63
CA GLY A 84 6.52 5.84 -7.04
C GLY A 84 6.04 4.71 -7.95
N PRO A 85 6.29 4.80 -9.27
CA PRO A 85 5.82 3.82 -10.26
C PRO A 85 6.08 2.36 -9.87
N LYS A 86 7.30 2.04 -9.45
CA LYS A 86 7.67 0.68 -9.01
C LYS A 86 6.80 0.17 -7.87
N VAL A 87 6.59 0.99 -6.83
CA VAL A 87 5.81 0.58 -5.65
C VAL A 87 4.34 0.47 -6.01
N ALA A 88 3.81 1.40 -6.82
CA ALA A 88 2.45 1.33 -7.33
C ALA A 88 2.22 0.04 -8.14
N ASP A 89 3.13 -0.30 -9.06
CA ASP A 89 3.04 -1.53 -9.85
C ASP A 89 3.18 -2.78 -8.97
N CYS A 90 4.04 -2.79 -7.95
CA CYS A 90 4.11 -3.90 -6.99
C CYS A 90 2.77 -4.12 -6.29
N VAL A 91 2.13 -3.07 -5.78
CA VAL A 91 0.84 -3.18 -5.09
C VAL A 91 -0.25 -3.59 -6.07
N ALA A 92 -0.29 -2.99 -7.27
CA ALA A 92 -1.25 -3.31 -8.32
C ALA A 92 -1.17 -4.79 -8.74
N MET A 93 0.05 -5.29 -9.00
CA MET A 93 0.30 -6.66 -9.42
C MET A 93 0.01 -7.68 -8.31
N PHE A 94 0.54 -7.47 -7.09
CA PHE A 94 0.52 -8.49 -6.04
C PHE A 94 -0.72 -8.46 -5.14
N SER A 95 -1.54 -7.41 -5.20
CA SER A 95 -2.69 -7.27 -4.29
C SER A 95 -4.00 -6.80 -4.92
N LEU A 96 -3.98 -6.24 -6.13
CA LEU A 96 -5.15 -5.63 -6.78
C LEU A 96 -5.53 -6.28 -8.12
N ASP A 97 -5.03 -7.50 -8.37
CA ASP A 97 -5.32 -8.30 -9.57
C ASP A 97 -5.02 -7.59 -10.91
N GLN A 98 -4.00 -6.72 -10.94
CA GLN A 98 -3.55 -6.04 -12.17
C GLN A 98 -2.32 -6.71 -12.80
N ASP A 99 -2.22 -8.04 -12.70
CA ASP A 99 -1.07 -8.85 -13.11
C ASP A 99 -0.78 -8.86 -14.63
N THR A 100 -1.78 -8.51 -15.44
CA THR A 100 -1.65 -8.47 -16.91
C THR A 100 -0.84 -7.27 -17.41
N TYR A 101 -0.94 -6.11 -16.75
CA TYR A 101 -0.34 -4.85 -17.20
C TYR A 101 0.64 -4.23 -16.21
N ALA A 102 0.52 -4.51 -14.91
CA ALA A 102 1.46 -4.00 -13.91
C ALA A 102 2.76 -4.81 -13.96
N ILE A 103 3.85 -4.16 -14.37
CA ILE A 103 5.18 -4.76 -14.40
C ILE A 103 6.10 -3.93 -13.49
N PRO A 104 6.36 -4.37 -12.25
CA PRO A 104 7.26 -3.65 -11.36
C PRO A 104 8.69 -3.71 -11.88
N VAL A 105 9.22 -2.56 -12.33
CA VAL A 105 10.61 -2.43 -12.77
C VAL A 105 11.46 -1.87 -11.65
N ASP A 106 12.49 -2.60 -11.25
CA ASP A 106 13.53 -2.16 -10.32
C ASP A 106 14.93 -2.42 -10.90
N VAL A 107 15.99 -2.16 -10.12
CA VAL A 107 17.37 -2.32 -10.59
C VAL A 107 17.75 -3.75 -10.96
N HIS A 108 16.92 -4.75 -10.64
CA HIS A 108 17.13 -6.16 -10.97
C HIS A 108 16.40 -6.58 -12.26
N VAL A 109 15.49 -5.74 -12.77
CA VAL A 109 14.72 -5.98 -13.99
C VAL A 109 15.17 -4.95 -15.04
N TRP A 110 15.81 -5.42 -16.10
CA TRP A 110 16.32 -4.62 -17.23
C TRP A 110 15.58 -4.94 -18.51
#